data_AF-A0A354ESD1-F1
#
_entry.id   AF-A0A354ESD1-F1
#
_cell.length_a   1.000
_cell.length_b   1.000
_cell.length_c   1.000
_cell.angle_alpha   90.00
_cell.angle_beta   90.00
_cell.angle_gamma   90.00
#
_symmetry.space_group_name_H-M   'P 1'
#
loop_
_entity.id
_entity.type
_entity.pdbx_description
1 polymer ?
#
loop_
_entity_poly.entity_id
_entity_poly.type
_entity_poly.pdbx_seq_one_letter_code
_entity_poly.pdbx_strand_id
1 'polypeptide(L)' 'NFGRKSLNEIKEVLTTMGLSLGMDVPNWPPENIEDLAKKFDDQI' A
#
# COMPACT_ATOMS: atom_id res chain seq x y z
N ASN A 1 21.49 -10.12 4.41
CA ASN A 1 20.08 -10.49 4.18
C ASN A 1 19.17 -9.33 3.75
N PHE A 2 19.72 -8.24 3.21
CA PHE A 2 18.90 -7.23 2.53
C PHE A 2 18.40 -7.84 1.21
N GLY A 3 17.11 -7.71 0.92
CA GLY A 3 16.45 -8.39 -0.20
C GLY A 3 15.35 -9.33 0.28
N ARG A 4 15.68 -10.55 0.72
CA ARG A 4 14.67 -11.56 1.11
C ARG A 4 13.86 -11.17 2.35
N LYS A 5 14.51 -10.61 3.38
CA LYS A 5 13.82 -10.18 4.62
C LYS A 5 12.87 -9.02 4.32
N SER A 6 13.35 -7.98 3.65
CA SER A 6 12.54 -6.83 3.25
C SER A 6 11.40 -7.21 2.30
N LEU A 7 11.61 -8.17 1.40
CA LEU A 7 10.55 -8.68 0.54
C LEU A 7 9.46 -9.41 1.33
N ASN A 8 9.84 -10.20 2.33
CA ASN A 8 8.88 -10.87 3.20
C ASN A 8 8.09 -9.85 4.03
N GLU A 9 8.76 -8.82 4.57
CA GLU A 9 8.10 -7.74 5.30
C GLU A 9 7.06 -7.01 4.42
N ILE A 10 7.43 -6.69 3.17
CA ILE A 10 6.49 -6.08 2.20
C ILE A 10 5.31 -7.02 1.93
N LYS A 11 5.56 -8.32 1.75
CA LYS A 11 4.48 -9.31 1.53
C LYS A 11 3.55 -9.42 2.73
N GLU A 12 4.08 -9.41 3.95
CA GLU A 12 3.31 -9.48 5.18
C GLU A 12 2.38 -8.26 5.30
N VAL A 13 2.90 -7.04 5.09
CA VAL A 13 2.11 -5.81 5.11
C VAL A 13 1.02 -5.80 4.04
N LEU A 14 1.33 -6.21 2.81
CA LEU A 14 0.31 -6.29 1.75
C LEU A 14 -0.79 -7.31 2.10
N THR A 15 -0.41 -8.43 2.70
CA THR A 15 -1.37 -9.46 3.12
C THR A 15 -2.34 -8.95 4.18
N THR A 16 -1.89 -8.09 5.12
CA THR A 16 -2.81 -7.49 6.11
C THR A 16 -3.83 -6.53 5.49
N MET A 17 -3.52 -6.00 4.31
CA MET A 17 -4.41 -5.15 3.51
C MET A 17 -5.23 -5.94 2.48
N GLY A 18 -5.10 -7.27 2.42
CA GLY A 18 -5.75 -8.11 1.41
C GLY A 18 -5.15 -7.96 -0.01
N LEU A 19 -3.93 -7.43 -0.12
CA LEU A 19 -3.21 -7.19 -1.37
C LEU A 19 -2.09 -8.21 -1.59
N SER A 20 -1.63 -8.35 -2.83
CA SER A 20 -0.53 -9.24 -3.21
C SER A 20 0.48 -8.53 -4.11
N LEU A 21 1.76 -8.91 -4.02
CA LEU A 21 2.80 -8.42 -4.93
C LEU A 21 2.51 -8.89 -6.36
N GLY A 22 2.59 -7.95 -7.32
CA GLY A 22 2.32 -8.23 -8.73
C GLY A 22 0.83 -8.34 -9.08
N MET A 23 -0.06 -7.93 -8.18
CA MET A 23 -1.50 -7.83 -8.44
C MET A 23 -1.79 -6.62 -9.34
N ASP A 24 -2.65 -6.82 -10.35
CA ASP A 24 -3.26 -5.72 -11.09
C ASP A 24 -4.40 -5.12 -10.26
N VAL A 25 -4.34 -3.81 -10.01
CA VAL A 25 -5.36 -3.06 -9.28
C VAL A 25 -6.00 -2.06 -10.24
N PRO A 26 -7.21 -2.35 -10.78
CA PRO A 26 -7.88 -1.46 -11.71
C PRO A 26 -8.21 -0.11 -11.07
N ASN A 27 -8.05 0.97 -11.83
CA ASN A 27 -8.39 2.33 -11.39
C ASN A 27 -7.68 2.74 -10.07
N TRP A 28 -6.49 2.17 -9.83
CA TRP A 28 -5.60 2.61 -8.77
C TRP A 28 -4.53 3.55 -9.33
N PRO A 29 -4.23 4.67 -8.65
CA PRO A 29 -4.86 5.14 -7.42
C PRO A 29 -6.30 5.66 -7.66
N PRO A 30 -7.16 5.66 -6.62
CA PRO A 30 -8.49 6.27 -6.71
C PRO A 30 -8.38 7.76 -7.09
N GLU A 31 -9.35 8.27 -7.85
CA GLU A 31 -9.36 9.69 -8.30
C GLU A 31 -9.29 10.69 -7.13
N ASN A 32 -9.80 10.31 -5.96
CA ASN A 32 -9.80 11.12 -4.74
C ASN A 32 -8.60 10.90 -3.82
N ILE A 33 -7.49 10.34 -4.32
CA ILE A 33 -6.31 10.03 -3.51
C ILE A 33 -5.72 11.28 -2.82
N GLU A 34 -5.73 12.44 -3.49
CA GLU A 34 -5.24 13.70 -2.93
C GLU A 34 -6.08 14.19 -1.75
N ASP A 35 -7.40 14.05 -1.83
CA ASP A 35 -8.32 14.43 -0.75
C ASP A 35 -8.21 13.49 0.44
N LEU A 36 -8.00 12.19 0.19
CA LEU A 36 -7.73 11.22 1.25
C LEU A 36 -6.41 11.53 1.96
N ALA A 37 -5.34 11.83 1.20
CA ALA A 37 -4.04 12.19 1.76
C ALA A 37 -4.13 13.42 2.68
N LYS A 38 -4.76 14.51 2.20
CA LYS A 38 -4.98 15.72 3.01
C LYS A 38 -5.73 15.44 4.31
N LYS A 39 -6.80 14.63 4.26
CA LYS A 39 -7.56 14.24 5.46
C LYS A 39 -6.75 13.44 6.47
N PHE A 40 -5.76 12.67 6.03
CA PHE A 40 -4.87 11.93 6.93
C PHE A 40 -3.79 12.83 7.53
N ASP A 41 -3.20 13.73 6.73
CA ASP A 41 -2.21 14.70 7.20
C ASP A 41 -2.83 15.66 8.25
N ASP A 42 -4.08 16.08 8.05
CA ASP A 42 -4.81 16.95 9.00
C ASP A 42 -5.20 16.24 10.32
N GLN A 43 -5.14 14.90 10.36
CA GLN A 43 -5.44 14.09 11.55
C GLN A 43 -4.20 13.76 12.41
N ILE A 44 -3.00 14.13 11.95
CA ILE A 44 -1.73 13.95 12.66
C ILE A 44 -1.27 15.28 13.25
#